data_AF-A0A7V3DJW6-F1
#
_entry.id   AF-A0A7V3DJW6-F1
#
_cell.length_a   1.000
_cell.length_b   1.000
_cell.length_c   1.000
_cell.angle_alpha   90.00
_cell.angle_beta   90.00
_cell.angle_gamma   90.00
#
_symmetry.space_group_name_H-M   'P 1'
#
loop_
_entity.id
_entity.type
_entity.pdbx_description
1 polymer ?
#
loop_
_entity_poly.entity_id
_entity_poly.type
_entity_poly.pdbx_seq_one_letter_code
_entity_poly.pdbx_strand_id
1 'polypeptide(L)'
;MDQEILKAQRLRLSRFAMAAATYGMVILTTLLVQQLGLGRMSAGQWAVFLGVALAGNLAFLNIFLKGWNLRFKDPSLTREQIIFSALWELWALYHLPQARPLVLIFYVPAFCFGILRLNRSNYLKVVGTVMGLYAGLLVLEYAQGRPGFNPGYEIFLFFLFGILFSWLAFFGGFVSDLRRRLRLQNLEVLKANEELCKQMEERKKAEEEKDRLLGELREALGNVKTLKGLIPICAWCKKIRTDTGYWQELEGYIRDHSDAELSHGICPECASEFSAGLGFQERESSKE
;
A
#
# COMPACT_ATOMS: atom_id res chain seq x y z
N MET A 1 -25.35 -11.14 -1.78
CA MET A 1 -24.17 -11.22 -2.67
C MET A 1 -23.04 -10.48 -1.96
N ASP A 2 -21.92 -11.16 -1.73
CA ASP A 2 -20.81 -10.68 -0.90
C ASP A 2 -20.29 -9.30 -1.36
N GLN A 3 -19.92 -8.40 -0.44
CA GLN A 3 -19.52 -7.03 -0.79
C GLN A 3 -18.30 -7.01 -1.72
N GLU A 4 -17.40 -7.97 -1.59
CA GLU A 4 -16.25 -8.14 -2.48
C GLU A 4 -16.66 -8.51 -3.91
N ILE A 5 -17.66 -9.39 -4.06
CA ILE A 5 -18.18 -9.81 -5.37
C ILE A 5 -18.80 -8.61 -6.10
N LEU A 6 -19.56 -7.78 -5.38
CA LEU A 6 -20.15 -6.55 -5.93
C LEU A 6 -19.08 -5.55 -6.39
N LYS A 7 -18.04 -5.29 -5.58
CA LYS A 7 -16.90 -4.44 -5.95
C LYS A 7 -16.18 -4.98 -7.19
N ALA A 8 -15.92 -6.29 -7.22
CA ALA A 8 -15.29 -6.94 -8.36
C ALA A 8 -16.14 -6.87 -9.64
N GLN A 9 -17.46 -7.02 -9.54
CA GLN A 9 -18.37 -6.88 -10.69
C GLN A 9 -18.42 -5.45 -11.23
N ARG A 10 -18.51 -4.43 -10.37
CA ARG A 10 -18.49 -3.02 -10.81
C ARG A 10 -17.22 -2.70 -11.62
N LEU A 11 -16.08 -3.22 -11.17
CA LEU A 11 -14.81 -3.07 -11.88
C LEU A 11 -14.78 -3.80 -13.22
N ARG A 12 -15.47 -4.95 -13.35
CA ARG A 12 -15.60 -5.65 -14.65
C ARG A 12 -16.50 -4.87 -15.60
N LEU A 13 -17.61 -4.33 -15.12
CA LEU A 13 -18.55 -3.54 -15.92
C LEU A 13 -17.89 -2.27 -16.46
N SER A 14 -17.12 -1.57 -15.63
CA SER A 14 -16.33 -0.39 -16.07
C SER A 14 -15.33 -0.74 -17.18
N ARG A 15 -14.69 -1.91 -17.10
CA ARG A 15 -13.76 -2.37 -18.14
C ARG A 15 -14.47 -2.78 -19.43
N PHE A 16 -15.60 -3.46 -19.28
CA PHE A 16 -16.47 -3.78 -20.40
C PHE A 16 -16.91 -2.51 -21.13
N ALA A 17 -17.27 -1.43 -20.42
CA ALA A 17 -17.64 -0.17 -21.04
C ALA A 17 -16.50 0.42 -21.89
N MET A 18 -15.25 0.35 -21.41
CA MET A 18 -14.09 0.79 -22.20
C MET A 18 -13.87 -0.08 -23.45
N ALA A 19 -14.11 -1.40 -23.37
CA ALA A 19 -14.06 -2.29 -24.52
C ALA A 19 -15.22 -2.03 -25.50
N ALA A 20 -16.43 -1.76 -25.02
CA ALA A 20 -17.56 -1.40 -25.86
C ALA A 20 -17.31 -0.07 -26.62
N ALA A 21 -16.57 0.86 -26.02
CA ALA A 21 -16.20 2.11 -26.68
C ALA A 21 -15.32 1.91 -27.92
N THR A 22 -14.55 0.81 -28.02
CA THR A 22 -13.73 0.55 -29.22
C THR A 22 -14.58 0.26 -30.45
N TYR A 23 -15.77 -0.34 -30.28
CA TYR A 23 -16.71 -0.52 -31.39
C TYR A 23 -17.15 0.83 -31.96
N GLY A 24 -17.41 1.81 -31.10
CA GLY A 24 -17.75 3.17 -31.52
C GLY A 24 -16.63 3.82 -32.34
N MET A 25 -15.37 3.66 -31.90
CA MET A 25 -14.21 4.14 -32.65
C MET A 25 -14.09 3.46 -34.02
N VAL A 26 -14.24 2.14 -34.10
CA VAL A 26 -14.20 1.38 -35.37
C VAL A 26 -15.33 1.81 -36.30
N ILE A 27 -16.56 1.95 -35.78
CA ILE A 27 -17.73 2.42 -36.55
C ILE A 27 -17.46 3.81 -37.13
N LEU A 28 -16.96 4.74 -36.30
CA LEU A 28 -16.64 6.10 -36.73
C LEU A 28 -15.57 6.09 -37.83
N THR A 29 -14.48 5.36 -37.65
CA THR A 29 -13.44 5.23 -38.67
C THR A 29 -13.99 4.64 -39.96
N THR A 30 -14.81 3.59 -39.86
CA THR A 30 -15.44 2.94 -41.01
C THR A 30 -16.33 3.93 -41.78
N LEU A 31 -17.05 4.82 -41.08
CA LEU A 31 -17.81 5.92 -41.69
C LEU A 31 -16.89 6.93 -42.39
N LEU A 32 -15.81 7.37 -41.74
CA LEU A 32 -14.85 8.32 -42.30
C LEU A 32 -14.15 7.77 -43.56
N VAL A 33 -13.76 6.49 -43.55
CA VAL A 33 -13.18 5.80 -44.70
C VAL A 33 -14.10 5.86 -45.92
N GLN A 34 -15.41 5.72 -45.72
CA GLN A 34 -16.39 5.82 -46.81
C GLN A 34 -16.58 7.25 -47.29
N GLN A 35 -16.56 8.24 -46.38
CA GLN A 35 -16.61 9.65 -46.75
C GLN A 35 -15.40 10.09 -47.60
N LEU A 36 -14.24 9.47 -47.36
CA LEU A 36 -13.03 9.68 -48.17
C LEU A 36 -13.05 8.92 -49.51
N GLY A 37 -14.08 8.11 -49.77
CA GLY A 37 -14.21 7.35 -51.01
C GLY A 37 -13.31 6.11 -51.10
N LEU A 38 -12.67 5.68 -50.01
CA LEU A 38 -11.74 4.54 -49.94
C LEU A 38 -12.46 3.18 -49.83
N GLY A 39 -13.71 3.13 -50.27
CA GLY A 39 -14.60 1.97 -50.17
C GLY A 39 -16.03 2.38 -49.86
N ARG A 40 -16.98 1.48 -50.07
CA ARG A 40 -18.41 1.70 -49.78
C ARG A 40 -19.02 0.44 -49.19
N MET A 41 -19.84 0.61 -48.17
CA MET A 41 -20.74 -0.45 -47.69
C MET A 41 -22.17 -0.06 -48.02
N SER A 42 -22.97 -1.02 -48.46
CA SER A 42 -24.40 -0.83 -48.66
C SER A 42 -25.12 -0.62 -47.33
N ALA A 43 -26.33 -0.09 -47.36
CA ALA A 43 -27.16 0.08 -46.16
C ALA A 43 -27.40 -1.26 -45.43
N GLY A 44 -27.56 -2.37 -46.17
CA GLY A 44 -27.69 -3.71 -45.59
C GLY A 44 -26.41 -4.18 -44.89
N GLN A 45 -25.24 -3.93 -45.48
CA GLN A 45 -23.94 -4.26 -44.87
C GLN A 45 -23.70 -3.44 -43.59
N TRP A 46 -24.11 -2.18 -43.57
CA TRP A 46 -24.11 -1.34 -42.36
C TRP A 46 -25.07 -1.86 -41.30
N ALA A 47 -26.29 -2.25 -41.68
CA ALA A 47 -27.26 -2.80 -40.74
C ALA A 47 -26.74 -4.08 -40.07
N VAL A 48 -26.11 -4.98 -40.83
CA VAL A 48 -25.46 -6.18 -40.28
C VAL A 48 -24.28 -5.79 -39.37
N PHE A 49 -23.42 -4.88 -39.82
CA PHE A 49 -22.26 -4.45 -39.05
C PHE A 49 -22.65 -3.85 -37.69
N LEU A 50 -23.59 -2.91 -37.67
CA LEU A 50 -24.09 -2.29 -36.44
C LEU A 50 -24.91 -3.27 -35.59
N GLY A 51 -25.74 -4.09 -36.24
CA GLY A 51 -26.60 -5.06 -35.57
C GLY A 51 -25.81 -6.12 -34.81
N VAL A 52 -24.75 -6.68 -35.41
CA VAL A 52 -23.88 -7.67 -34.76
C VAL A 52 -23.12 -7.03 -33.58
N ALA A 53 -22.57 -5.83 -33.75
CA ALA A 53 -21.89 -5.11 -32.67
C ALA A 53 -22.82 -4.90 -31.47
N LEU A 54 -24.04 -4.40 -31.73
CA LEU A 54 -25.03 -4.12 -30.70
C LEU A 54 -25.47 -5.41 -30.00
N ALA A 55 -25.85 -6.44 -30.78
CA ALA A 55 -26.33 -7.70 -30.24
C ALA A 55 -25.28 -8.39 -29.36
N GLY A 56 -24.02 -8.45 -29.80
CA GLY A 56 -22.95 -9.05 -29.02
C GLY A 56 -22.63 -8.29 -27.73
N ASN A 57 -22.54 -6.96 -27.79
CA ASN A 57 -22.30 -6.15 -26.60
C ASN A 57 -23.48 -6.23 -25.61
N LEU A 58 -24.73 -6.25 -26.10
CA LEU A 58 -25.90 -6.47 -25.26
C LEU A 58 -25.88 -7.86 -24.62
N ALA A 59 -25.45 -8.90 -25.35
CA ALA A 59 -25.31 -10.25 -24.80
C ALA A 59 -24.28 -10.27 -23.66
N PHE A 60 -23.08 -9.69 -23.86
CA PHE A 60 -22.08 -9.58 -22.81
C PHE A 60 -22.59 -8.77 -21.61
N LEU A 61 -23.22 -7.61 -21.84
CA LEU A 61 -23.80 -6.79 -20.78
C LEU A 61 -24.83 -7.58 -19.96
N ASN A 62 -25.73 -8.31 -20.60
CA ASN A 62 -26.70 -9.17 -19.92
C ASN A 62 -26.03 -10.26 -19.08
N ILE A 63 -24.96 -10.88 -19.59
CA ILE A 63 -24.18 -11.89 -18.85
C ILE A 63 -23.55 -11.27 -17.59
N PHE A 64 -23.03 -10.04 -17.66
CA PHE A 64 -22.47 -9.33 -16.50
C PHE A 64 -23.54 -8.92 -15.50
N LEU A 65 -24.66 -8.35 -15.96
CA LEU A 65 -25.76 -7.91 -15.10
C LEU A 65 -26.43 -9.07 -14.36
N LYS A 66 -26.60 -10.23 -15.01
CA LYS A 66 -27.15 -11.44 -14.40
C LYS A 66 -26.12 -12.24 -13.58
N GLY A 67 -24.86 -11.82 -13.57
CA GLY A 67 -23.79 -12.52 -12.86
C GLY A 67 -23.39 -13.87 -13.44
N TRP A 68 -23.87 -14.22 -14.65
CA TRP A 68 -23.56 -15.50 -15.30
C TRP A 68 -22.08 -15.63 -15.66
N ASN A 69 -21.39 -14.49 -15.84
CA ASN A 69 -19.95 -14.45 -16.03
C ASN A 69 -19.18 -15.15 -14.88
N LEU A 70 -19.72 -15.19 -13.66
CA LEU A 70 -19.08 -15.82 -12.51
C LEU A 70 -18.92 -17.34 -12.66
N ARG A 71 -19.65 -17.97 -13.58
CA ARG A 71 -19.55 -19.42 -13.86
C ARG A 71 -18.34 -19.78 -14.74
N PHE A 72 -17.73 -18.78 -15.38
CA PHE A 72 -16.59 -18.99 -16.26
C PHE A 72 -15.26 -18.86 -15.52
N LYS A 73 -14.23 -19.56 -16.03
CA LYS A 73 -12.86 -19.53 -15.47
C LYS A 73 -12.27 -18.13 -15.46
N ASP A 74 -12.56 -17.32 -16.48
CA ASP A 74 -12.31 -15.87 -16.48
C ASP A 74 -13.65 -15.13 -16.37
N PRO A 75 -14.02 -14.64 -15.17
CA PRO A 75 -15.25 -13.88 -15.00
C PRO A 75 -15.27 -12.53 -15.73
N SER A 76 -14.14 -12.05 -16.26
CA SER A 76 -14.12 -10.88 -17.13
C SER A 76 -14.36 -11.20 -18.60
N LEU A 77 -14.43 -12.48 -18.99
CA LEU A 77 -14.69 -12.92 -20.38
C LEU A 77 -13.84 -12.14 -21.40
N THR A 78 -12.60 -11.80 -21.03
CA THR A 78 -11.81 -10.82 -21.80
C THR A 78 -11.33 -11.43 -23.10
N ARG A 79 -10.96 -12.71 -23.08
CA ARG A 79 -10.59 -13.46 -24.28
C ARG A 79 -11.76 -13.51 -25.27
N GLU A 80 -12.94 -13.85 -24.76
CA GLU A 80 -14.16 -14.01 -25.54
C GLU A 80 -14.58 -12.68 -26.18
N GLN A 81 -14.48 -11.58 -25.43
CA GLN A 81 -14.74 -10.23 -25.94
C GLN A 81 -13.77 -9.81 -27.06
N ILE A 82 -12.47 -10.08 -26.90
CA ILE A 82 -11.48 -9.75 -27.94
C ILE A 82 -11.72 -10.59 -29.20
N ILE A 83 -11.98 -11.89 -29.07
CA ILE A 83 -12.26 -12.77 -30.22
C ILE A 83 -13.54 -12.32 -30.93
N PHE A 84 -14.60 -12.00 -30.18
CA PHE A 84 -15.84 -11.49 -30.75
C PHE A 84 -15.62 -10.16 -31.50
N SER A 85 -14.86 -9.23 -30.91
CA SER A 85 -14.49 -7.95 -31.56
C SER A 85 -13.71 -8.20 -32.85
N ALA A 86 -12.74 -9.10 -32.83
CA ALA A 86 -11.94 -9.45 -34.00
C ALA A 86 -12.80 -10.04 -35.12
N LEU A 87 -13.67 -11.01 -34.80
CA LEU A 87 -14.58 -11.61 -35.78
C LEU A 87 -15.55 -10.58 -36.39
N TRP A 88 -16.04 -9.65 -35.57
CA TRP A 88 -16.88 -8.57 -36.03
C TRP A 88 -16.10 -7.61 -36.94
N GLU A 89 -14.87 -7.26 -36.59
CA GLU A 89 -14.02 -6.35 -37.35
C GLU A 89 -13.52 -6.96 -38.67
N LEU A 90 -13.42 -8.28 -38.77
CA LEU A 90 -13.21 -9.01 -40.03
C LEU A 90 -14.26 -8.65 -41.10
N TRP A 91 -15.51 -8.36 -40.70
CA TRP A 91 -16.56 -7.91 -41.61
C TRP A 91 -16.19 -6.61 -42.31
N ALA A 92 -15.63 -5.65 -41.58
CA ALA A 92 -15.17 -4.38 -42.14
C ALA A 92 -13.97 -4.59 -43.07
N LEU A 93 -13.01 -5.44 -42.68
CA LEU A 93 -11.85 -5.79 -43.52
C LEU A 93 -12.27 -6.42 -44.86
N TYR A 94 -13.27 -7.30 -44.85
CA TYR A 94 -13.80 -7.90 -46.07
C TYR A 94 -14.53 -6.88 -46.95
N HIS A 95 -15.24 -5.90 -46.41
CA HIS A 95 -15.99 -4.95 -47.23
C HIS A 95 -15.18 -3.72 -47.68
N LEU A 96 -14.07 -3.43 -47.01
CA LEU A 96 -13.22 -2.26 -47.26
C LEU A 96 -11.75 -2.64 -47.53
N PRO A 97 -11.47 -3.44 -48.59
CA PRO A 97 -10.11 -3.93 -48.85
C PRO A 97 -9.09 -2.81 -49.11
N GLN A 98 -9.50 -1.70 -49.72
CA GLN A 98 -8.63 -0.55 -50.01
C GLN A 98 -8.19 0.22 -48.75
N ALA A 99 -8.97 0.14 -47.68
CA ALA A 99 -8.71 0.83 -46.41
C ALA A 99 -8.23 -0.12 -45.31
N ARG A 100 -7.78 -1.31 -45.68
CA ARG A 100 -7.42 -2.38 -44.74
C ARG A 100 -6.44 -1.97 -43.64
N PRO A 101 -5.34 -1.23 -43.91
CA PRO A 101 -4.45 -0.78 -42.84
C PRO A 101 -5.15 0.13 -41.83
N LEU A 102 -6.10 0.96 -42.30
CA LEU A 102 -6.87 1.89 -41.45
C LEU A 102 -7.85 1.16 -40.54
N VAL A 103 -8.36 0.01 -40.97
CA VAL A 103 -9.20 -0.86 -40.14
C VAL A 103 -8.33 -1.67 -39.18
N LEU A 104 -7.27 -2.33 -39.67
CA LEU A 104 -6.39 -3.19 -38.85
C LEU A 104 -5.76 -2.48 -37.65
N ILE A 105 -5.52 -1.17 -37.72
CA ILE A 105 -4.95 -0.41 -36.58
C ILE A 105 -5.88 -0.42 -35.35
N PHE A 106 -7.20 -0.61 -35.52
CA PHE A 106 -8.16 -0.61 -34.42
C PHE A 106 -8.21 -1.92 -33.63
N TYR A 107 -7.55 -2.97 -34.12
CA TYR A 107 -7.25 -4.14 -33.31
C TYR A 107 -6.30 -3.78 -32.15
N VAL A 108 -5.43 -2.77 -32.30
CA VAL A 108 -4.46 -2.40 -31.25
C VAL A 108 -5.15 -2.02 -29.93
N PRO A 109 -6.14 -1.10 -29.89
CA PRO A 109 -6.96 -0.87 -28.70
C PRO A 109 -7.57 -2.14 -28.11
N ALA A 110 -8.14 -3.03 -28.94
CA ALA A 110 -8.75 -4.28 -28.48
C ALA A 110 -7.70 -5.20 -27.79
N PHE A 111 -6.50 -5.27 -28.36
CA PHE A 111 -5.36 -6.00 -27.81
C PHE A 111 -4.80 -5.36 -26.53
N CYS A 112 -4.81 -4.03 -26.42
CA CYS A 112 -4.41 -3.32 -25.19
C CYS A 112 -5.26 -3.72 -23.98
N PHE A 113 -6.56 -4.01 -24.16
CA PHE A 113 -7.40 -4.54 -23.07
C PHE A 113 -6.92 -5.92 -22.58
N GLY A 114 -6.41 -6.75 -23.48
CA GLY A 114 -5.83 -8.05 -23.14
C GLY A 114 -4.69 -7.96 -22.13
N ILE A 115 -3.90 -6.88 -22.15
CA ILE A 115 -2.73 -6.64 -21.28
C ILE A 115 -3.13 -6.64 -19.80
N LEU A 116 -4.37 -6.27 -19.48
CA LEU A 116 -4.79 -6.09 -18.09
C LEU A 116 -5.26 -7.38 -17.42
N ARG A 117 -5.47 -8.46 -18.19
CA ARG A 117 -6.18 -9.66 -17.73
C ARG A 117 -5.57 -10.97 -18.22
N LEU A 118 -5.04 -11.01 -19.44
CA LEU A 118 -4.53 -12.23 -20.04
C LEU A 118 -3.08 -12.46 -19.61
N ASN A 119 -2.74 -13.71 -19.34
CA ASN A 119 -1.34 -14.12 -19.22
C ASN A 119 -0.70 -14.21 -20.62
N ARG A 120 0.64 -14.27 -20.67
CA ARG A 120 1.41 -14.33 -21.92
C ARG A 120 0.92 -15.43 -22.88
N SER A 121 0.65 -16.63 -22.37
CA SER A 121 0.17 -17.76 -23.19
C SER A 121 -1.21 -17.51 -23.80
N ASN A 122 -2.18 -17.03 -23.01
CA ASN A 122 -3.52 -16.72 -23.51
C ASN A 122 -3.48 -15.56 -24.50
N TYR A 123 -2.62 -14.57 -24.27
CA TYR A 123 -2.43 -13.47 -25.21
C TYR A 123 -1.90 -13.96 -26.56
N LEU A 124 -0.85 -14.79 -26.56
CA LEU A 124 -0.29 -15.38 -27.80
C LEU A 124 -1.33 -16.23 -28.54
N LYS A 125 -2.20 -16.95 -27.82
CA LYS A 125 -3.33 -17.68 -28.44
C LYS A 125 -4.30 -16.74 -29.14
N VAL A 126 -4.66 -15.61 -28.51
CA VAL A 126 -5.53 -14.60 -29.14
C VAL A 126 -4.88 -14.02 -30.39
N VAL A 127 -3.59 -13.67 -30.35
CA VAL A 127 -2.85 -13.22 -31.55
C VAL A 127 -2.88 -14.27 -32.64
N GLY A 128 -2.57 -15.53 -32.31
CA GLY A 128 -2.62 -16.64 -33.27
C GLY A 128 -4.00 -16.83 -33.88
N THR A 129 -5.07 -16.74 -33.08
CA THR A 129 -6.45 -16.79 -33.58
C THR A 129 -6.75 -15.64 -34.53
N VAL A 130 -6.43 -14.39 -34.17
CA VAL A 130 -6.70 -13.21 -35.00
C VAL A 130 -5.91 -13.26 -36.31
N MET A 131 -4.62 -13.60 -36.25
CA MET A 131 -3.79 -13.75 -37.45
C MET A 131 -4.28 -14.92 -38.32
N GLY A 132 -4.71 -16.03 -37.73
CA GLY A 132 -5.29 -17.15 -38.47
C GLY A 132 -6.61 -16.77 -39.18
N LEU A 133 -7.47 -16.01 -38.51
CA LEU A 133 -8.69 -15.47 -39.12
C LEU A 133 -8.37 -14.51 -40.26
N TYR A 134 -7.39 -13.64 -40.08
CA TYR A 134 -6.95 -12.73 -41.13
C TYR A 134 -6.34 -13.47 -42.32
N ALA A 135 -5.49 -14.48 -42.10
CA ALA A 135 -4.99 -15.36 -43.15
C ALA A 135 -6.13 -16.06 -43.91
N GLY A 136 -7.13 -16.58 -43.19
CA GLY A 136 -8.31 -17.21 -43.80
C GLY A 136 -9.09 -16.25 -44.70
N LEU A 137 -9.23 -14.99 -44.28
CA LEU A 137 -9.82 -13.92 -45.10
C LEU A 137 -9.02 -13.69 -46.38
N LEU A 138 -7.69 -13.60 -46.29
CA LEU A 138 -6.81 -13.42 -47.47
C LEU A 138 -6.94 -14.58 -48.46
N VAL A 139 -6.94 -15.83 -47.97
CA VAL A 139 -7.10 -17.02 -48.80
C VAL A 139 -8.45 -17.02 -49.50
N LEU A 140 -9.53 -16.65 -48.78
CA LEU A 140 -10.87 -16.56 -49.35
C LEU A 140 -10.95 -15.51 -50.46
N GLU A 141 -10.37 -14.33 -50.28
CA GLU A 141 -10.36 -13.28 -51.31
C GLU A 141 -9.51 -13.64 -52.53
N TYR A 142 -8.38 -14.30 -52.30
CA TYR A 142 -7.54 -14.83 -53.38
C TYR A 142 -8.31 -15.89 -54.18
N ALA A 143 -8.97 -16.83 -53.51
CA ALA A 143 -9.77 -17.88 -54.14
C ALA A 143 -10.99 -17.33 -54.90
N GLN A 144 -11.58 -16.22 -54.45
CA GLN A 144 -12.66 -15.52 -55.13
C GLN A 144 -12.19 -14.71 -56.35
N GLY A 145 -10.87 -14.57 -56.57
CA GLY A 145 -10.32 -13.76 -57.66
C GLY A 145 -10.70 -12.27 -57.54
N ARG A 146 -10.74 -11.75 -56.32
CA ARG A 146 -11.29 -10.41 -56.05
C ARG A 146 -10.53 -9.32 -56.81
N PRO A 147 -11.21 -8.43 -57.55
CA PRO A 147 -10.54 -7.37 -58.31
C PRO A 147 -9.81 -6.42 -57.36
N GLY A 148 -8.56 -6.10 -57.69
CA GLY A 148 -7.69 -5.25 -56.88
C GLY A 148 -6.93 -5.98 -55.76
N PHE A 149 -7.08 -7.29 -55.62
CA PHE A 149 -6.29 -8.08 -54.69
C PHE A 149 -4.83 -8.16 -55.17
N ASN A 150 -3.90 -7.59 -54.39
CA ASN A 150 -2.46 -7.66 -54.66
C ASN A 150 -1.80 -8.59 -53.62
N PRO A 151 -1.45 -9.84 -53.98
CA PRO A 151 -0.90 -10.81 -53.02
C PRO A 151 0.36 -10.30 -52.30
N GLY A 152 1.24 -9.58 -53.00
CA GLY A 152 2.47 -9.06 -52.42
C GLY A 152 2.20 -8.02 -51.32
N TYR A 153 1.27 -7.09 -51.58
CA TYR A 153 0.87 -6.09 -50.60
C TYR A 153 0.15 -6.71 -49.40
N GLU A 154 -0.74 -7.68 -49.64
CA GLU A 154 -1.51 -8.32 -48.57
C GLU A 154 -0.66 -9.21 -47.67
N ILE A 155 0.31 -9.94 -48.25
CA ILE A 155 1.31 -10.70 -47.50
C ILE A 155 2.18 -9.74 -46.67
N PHE A 156 2.58 -8.61 -47.23
CA PHE A 156 3.31 -7.59 -46.49
C PHE A 156 2.50 -7.08 -45.28
N LEU A 157 1.23 -6.73 -45.45
CA LEU A 157 0.36 -6.32 -44.34
C LEU A 157 0.18 -7.42 -43.29
N PHE A 158 0.05 -8.69 -43.72
CA PHE A 158 -0.02 -9.84 -42.83
C PHE A 158 1.21 -9.92 -41.91
N PHE A 159 2.42 -9.83 -42.46
CA PHE A 159 3.62 -9.86 -41.64
C PHE A 159 3.78 -8.60 -40.79
N LEU A 160 3.46 -7.42 -41.33
CA LEU A 160 3.54 -6.15 -40.60
C LEU A 160 2.67 -6.17 -39.33
N PHE A 161 1.38 -6.51 -39.48
CA PHE A 161 0.47 -6.59 -38.33
C PHE A 161 0.74 -7.82 -37.44
N GLY A 162 1.24 -8.91 -38.01
CA GLY A 162 1.70 -10.08 -37.24
C GLY A 162 2.85 -9.72 -36.29
N ILE A 163 3.82 -8.94 -36.76
CA ILE A 163 4.93 -8.42 -35.93
C ILE A 163 4.37 -7.46 -34.87
N LEU A 164 3.51 -6.52 -35.26
CA LEU A 164 2.90 -5.55 -34.34
C LEU A 164 2.11 -6.23 -33.20
N PHE A 165 1.25 -7.20 -33.52
CA PHE A 165 0.46 -7.91 -32.52
C PHE A 165 1.30 -8.85 -31.67
N SER A 166 2.34 -9.47 -32.25
CA SER A 166 3.32 -10.26 -31.49
C SER A 166 4.09 -9.38 -30.50
N TRP A 167 4.47 -8.17 -30.91
CA TRP A 167 5.09 -7.18 -30.03
C TRP A 167 4.15 -6.74 -28.90
N LEU A 168 2.88 -6.46 -29.21
CA LEU A 168 1.86 -6.15 -28.20
C LEU A 168 1.64 -7.31 -27.23
N ALA A 169 1.71 -8.57 -27.69
CA ALA A 169 1.63 -9.74 -26.83
C ALA A 169 2.83 -9.87 -25.89
N PHE A 170 4.03 -9.63 -26.41
CA PHE A 170 5.25 -9.62 -25.61
C PHE A 170 5.18 -8.53 -24.53
N PHE A 171 4.91 -7.28 -24.95
CA PHE A 171 4.79 -6.14 -24.04
C PHE A 171 3.65 -6.33 -23.02
N GLY A 172 2.51 -6.85 -23.47
CA GLY A 172 1.38 -7.17 -22.61
C GLY A 172 1.70 -8.21 -21.54
N GLY A 173 2.45 -9.25 -21.92
CA GLY A 173 2.97 -10.25 -21.00
C GLY A 173 3.95 -9.65 -19.98
N PHE A 174 4.86 -8.79 -20.42
CA PHE A 174 5.80 -8.08 -19.54
C PHE A 174 5.07 -7.19 -18.51
N VAL A 175 4.10 -6.39 -18.94
CA VAL A 175 3.29 -5.54 -18.04
C VAL A 175 2.49 -6.37 -17.04
N SER A 176 1.94 -7.50 -17.49
CA SER A 176 1.22 -8.44 -16.62
C SER A 176 2.13 -9.02 -15.54
N ASP A 177 3.36 -9.39 -15.90
CA ASP A 177 4.36 -9.92 -14.98
C ASP A 177 4.84 -8.85 -13.99
N LEU A 178 5.09 -7.63 -14.46
CA LEU A 178 5.47 -6.49 -13.61
C LEU A 178 4.39 -6.22 -12.55
N ARG A 179 3.12 -6.18 -12.95
CA ARG A 179 1.99 -5.99 -12.04
C ARG A 179 1.88 -7.13 -11.03
N ARG A 180 2.14 -8.36 -11.45
CA ARG A 180 2.15 -9.53 -10.55
C ARG A 180 3.23 -9.37 -9.49
N ARG A 181 4.44 -8.98 -9.88
CA ARG A 181 5.55 -8.70 -8.94
C ARG A 181 5.21 -7.56 -7.98
N LEU A 182 4.68 -6.45 -8.50
CA LEU A 182 4.28 -5.30 -7.69
C LEU A 182 3.22 -5.68 -6.64
N ARG A 183 2.25 -6.52 -6.99
CA ARG A 183 1.25 -7.02 -6.03
C ARG A 183 1.85 -7.90 -4.95
N LEU A 184 2.82 -8.75 -5.30
CA LEU A 184 3.51 -9.60 -4.32
C LEU A 184 4.31 -8.74 -3.34
N GLN A 185 5.06 -7.75 -3.84
CA GLN A 185 5.78 -6.79 -3.00
C GLN A 185 4.85 -6.00 -2.08
N ASN A 186 3.71 -5.52 -2.57
CA ASN A 186 2.74 -4.81 -1.73
C ASN A 186 2.20 -5.70 -0.60
N LEU A 187 2.00 -7.00 -0.84
CA LEU A 187 1.56 -7.93 0.21
C LEU A 187 2.66 -8.19 1.24
N GLU A 188 3.92 -8.30 0.81
CA GLU A 188 5.07 -8.43 1.72
C GLU A 188 5.23 -7.18 2.59
N VAL A 189 5.11 -5.99 1.99
CA VAL A 189 5.16 -4.71 2.72
C VAL A 189 4.03 -4.61 3.75
N LEU A 190 2.81 -5.02 3.40
CA LEU A 190 1.69 -5.01 4.34
C LEU A 190 1.92 -5.94 5.54
N LYS A 191 2.50 -7.13 5.31
CA LYS A 191 2.87 -8.06 6.40
C LYS A 191 3.98 -7.50 7.27
N ALA A 192 5.01 -6.91 6.66
CA ALA A 192 6.11 -6.29 7.40
C ALA A 192 5.60 -5.11 8.26
N ASN A 193 4.67 -4.31 7.74
CA ASN A 193 4.05 -3.23 8.49
C ASN A 193 3.22 -3.76 9.68
N GLU A 194 2.46 -4.83 9.50
CA GLU A 194 1.71 -5.45 10.60
C GLU A 194 2.65 -5.96 11.70
N GLU A 195 3.74 -6.62 11.32
CA GLU A 195 4.75 -7.13 12.26
C GLU A 195 5.45 -5.99 13.01
N LEU A 196 5.84 -4.93 12.30
CA LEU A 196 6.48 -3.77 12.90
C LEU A 196 5.55 -3.09 13.92
N CYS A 197 4.25 -2.98 13.62
CA CYS A 197 3.26 -2.47 14.57
C CYS A 197 3.20 -3.31 15.86
N LYS A 198 3.29 -4.65 15.77
CA LYS A 198 3.33 -5.52 16.96
C LYS A 198 4.59 -5.29 17.79
N GLN A 199 5.75 -5.19 17.14
CA GLN A 199 7.02 -4.94 17.82
C GLN A 199 7.05 -3.57 18.52
N MET A 200 6.46 -2.53 17.90
CA MET A 200 6.34 -1.21 18.54
C MET A 200 5.46 -1.26 19.79
N GLU A 201 4.35 -2.00 19.75
CA GLU A 201 3.45 -2.17 20.90
C GLU A 201 4.15 -2.91 22.06
N GLU A 202 4.90 -3.98 21.76
CA GLU A 202 5.69 -4.70 22.75
C GLU A 202 6.79 -3.82 23.37
N ARG A 203 7.52 -3.06 22.55
CA ARG A 203 8.51 -2.11 23.03
C ARG A 203 7.90 -1.07 23.95
N LYS A 204 6.75 -0.52 23.58
CA LYS A 204 6.05 0.49 24.37
C LYS A 204 5.67 -0.06 25.75
N LYS A 205 5.13 -1.29 25.82
CA LYS A 205 4.83 -1.95 27.10
C LYS A 205 6.06 -2.17 27.97
N ALA A 206 7.17 -2.60 27.36
CA ALA A 206 8.43 -2.78 28.08
C ALA A 206 8.99 -1.43 28.60
N GLU A 207 8.81 -0.35 27.86
CA GLU A 207 9.20 0.99 28.27
C GLU A 207 8.33 1.52 29.42
N GLU A 208 7.01 1.32 29.35
CA GLU A 208 6.07 1.63 30.44
C GLU A 208 6.39 0.83 31.71
N GLU A 209 6.69 -0.46 31.59
CA GLU A 209 7.10 -1.31 32.73
C GLU A 209 8.42 -0.84 33.34
N LYS A 210 9.42 -0.53 32.50
CA LYS A 210 10.71 0.01 32.94
C LYS A 210 10.51 1.32 33.70
N ASP A 211 9.67 2.22 33.19
CA ASP A 211 9.38 3.49 33.84
C ASP A 211 8.64 3.30 35.17
N ARG A 212 7.73 2.32 35.27
CA ARG A 212 7.08 1.94 36.54
C ARG A 212 8.10 1.46 37.58
N LEU A 213 8.97 0.51 37.20
CA LEU A 213 10.01 -0.02 38.09
C LEU A 213 11.01 1.06 38.51
N LEU A 214 11.36 1.98 37.62
CA LEU A 214 12.19 3.14 37.97
C LEU A 214 11.50 4.04 39.01
N GLY A 215 10.18 4.22 38.91
CA GLY A 215 9.37 4.91 39.91
C GLY A 215 9.41 4.21 41.27
N GLU A 216 9.10 2.92 41.31
CA GLU A 216 9.13 2.09 42.54
C GLU A 216 10.51 2.10 43.20
N LEU A 217 11.59 1.98 42.41
CA LEU A 217 12.95 2.01 42.92
C LEU A 217 13.31 3.38 43.53
N ARG A 218 12.90 4.48 42.89
CA ARG A 218 13.12 5.84 43.42
C ARG A 218 12.38 6.05 44.74
N GLU A 219 11.16 5.55 44.86
CA GLU A 219 10.37 5.62 46.08
C GLU A 219 11.02 4.81 47.22
N ALA A 220 11.39 3.56 46.95
CA ALA A 220 12.09 2.71 47.91
C ALA A 220 13.40 3.34 48.39
N LEU A 221 14.19 3.92 47.48
CA LEU A 221 15.42 4.64 47.83
C LEU A 221 15.13 5.87 48.70
N GLY A 222 14.05 6.60 48.41
CA GLY A 222 13.54 7.70 49.23
C GLY A 222 13.23 7.25 50.67
N ASN A 223 12.51 6.13 50.81
CA ASN A 223 12.15 5.55 52.11
C ASN A 223 13.38 5.09 52.92
N VAL A 224 14.39 4.50 52.27
CA VAL A 224 15.66 4.16 52.93
C VAL A 224 16.38 5.42 53.42
N LYS A 225 16.36 6.50 52.64
CA LYS A 225 17.00 7.77 53.03
C LYS A 225 16.32 8.42 54.24
N THR A 226 14.99 8.39 54.33
CA THR A 226 14.26 8.86 55.52
C THR A 226 14.47 7.95 56.73
N LEU A 227 14.45 6.62 56.55
CA LEU A 227 14.71 5.66 57.63
C LEU A 227 16.14 5.79 58.20
N LYS A 228 17.14 6.00 57.35
CA LYS A 228 18.53 6.29 57.78
C LYS A 228 18.69 7.67 58.41
N GLY A 229 17.75 8.59 58.21
CA GLY A 229 17.76 9.92 58.82
C GLY A 229 17.15 9.97 60.23
N LEU A 230 16.53 8.89 60.71
CA LEU A 230 15.99 8.80 62.07
C LEU A 230 17.12 8.52 63.05
N ILE A 231 17.52 9.55 63.81
CA ILE A 231 18.48 9.44 64.89
C ILE A 231 17.73 9.05 66.18
N PRO A 232 17.89 7.82 66.71
CA PRO A 232 17.21 7.39 67.92
C PRO A 232 17.78 8.07 69.16
N ILE A 233 17.11 9.12 69.63
CA ILE A 233 17.48 9.87 70.83
C ILE A 233 16.72 9.35 72.06
N CYS A 234 17.43 9.19 73.19
CA CYS A 234 16.83 8.83 74.47
C CYS A 234 15.91 9.95 74.96
N ALA A 235 14.65 9.63 75.23
CA ALA A 235 13.65 10.60 75.68
C ALA A 235 13.95 11.26 77.04
N TRP A 236 14.83 10.66 77.86
CA TRP A 236 15.19 11.18 79.18
C TRP A 236 16.49 11.99 79.16
N CYS A 237 17.59 11.38 78.70
CA CYS A 237 18.93 11.98 78.78
C CYS A 237 19.49 12.50 77.45
N LYS A 238 18.71 12.43 76.36
CA LYS A 238 19.05 12.92 75.01
C LYS A 238 20.27 12.29 74.32
N LYS A 239 20.85 11.23 74.87
CA LYS A 239 21.90 10.42 74.20
C LYS A 239 21.37 9.75 72.93
N ILE A 240 22.22 9.53 71.94
CA ILE A 240 21.89 8.83 70.69
C ILE A 240 22.26 7.35 70.80
N ARG A 241 21.37 6.46 70.33
CA ARG A 241 21.66 5.03 70.21
C ARG A 241 22.40 4.74 68.91
N THR A 242 23.52 4.04 69.03
CA THR A 242 24.33 3.56 67.91
C THR A 242 23.78 2.25 67.34
N ASP A 243 24.20 1.88 66.13
CA ASP A 243 23.79 0.65 65.44
C ASP A 243 24.18 -0.64 66.19
N THR A 244 25.21 -0.57 67.03
CA THR A 244 25.67 -1.67 67.91
C THR A 244 24.87 -1.76 69.22
N GLY A 245 23.96 -0.80 69.46
CA GLY A 245 23.06 -0.79 70.61
C GLY A 245 23.52 0.02 71.81
N TYR A 246 24.73 0.61 71.77
CA TYR A 246 25.26 1.46 72.84
C TYR A 246 24.76 2.91 72.73
N TRP A 247 24.75 3.64 73.85
CA TRP A 247 24.33 5.04 73.92
C TRP A 247 25.52 5.98 73.99
N GLN A 248 25.55 6.99 73.13
CA GLN A 248 26.60 8.00 73.10
C GLN A 248 26.05 9.42 73.11
N GLU A 249 26.90 10.40 73.43
CA GLU A 249 26.53 11.81 73.41
C GLU A 249 26.39 12.33 71.97
N LEU A 250 25.59 13.38 71.81
CA LEU A 250 25.18 13.92 70.51
C LEU A 250 26.39 14.34 69.67
N GLU A 251 27.33 15.00 70.31
CA GLU A 251 28.54 15.57 69.71
C GLU A 251 29.44 14.48 69.15
N GLY A 252 29.59 13.37 69.89
CA GLY A 252 30.33 12.19 69.43
C GLY A 252 29.67 11.56 68.21
N TYR A 253 28.35 11.39 68.24
CA TYR A 253 27.61 10.83 67.11
C TYR A 253 27.74 11.65 65.82
N ILE A 254 27.59 12.99 65.91
CA ILE A 254 27.69 13.87 64.74
C ILE A 254 29.11 13.84 64.14
N ARG A 255 30.14 13.86 64.99
CA ARG A 255 31.54 13.80 64.55
C ARG A 255 31.87 12.49 63.84
N ASP A 256 31.33 11.37 64.33
CA ASP A 256 31.63 10.05 63.78
C ASP A 256 30.82 9.74 62.50
N HIS A 257 29.69 10.41 62.27
CA HIS A 257 28.74 10.08 61.19
C HIS A 257 28.50 11.23 60.20
N SER A 258 29.28 12.32 60.27
CA SER A 258 29.23 13.43 59.31
C SER A 258 30.56 14.16 59.22
N ASP A 259 30.77 14.91 58.14
CA ASP A 259 31.97 15.75 57.97
C ASP A 259 31.89 17.08 58.76
N ALA A 260 31.05 17.16 59.81
CA ALA A 260 30.83 18.37 60.58
C ALA A 260 31.82 18.52 61.75
N GLU A 261 32.47 19.68 61.85
CA GLU A 261 33.27 20.07 63.01
C GLU A 261 32.42 20.88 64.01
N LEU A 262 32.48 20.49 65.29
CA LEU A 262 31.71 21.13 66.35
C LEU A 262 32.58 22.11 67.16
N SER A 263 32.20 23.39 67.15
CA SER A 263 32.75 24.42 68.03
C SER A 263 31.88 24.60 69.27
N HIS A 264 32.48 24.89 70.42
CA HIS A 264 31.74 25.23 71.62
C HIS A 264 31.50 26.73 71.68
N GLY A 265 30.24 27.13 71.81
CA GLY A 265 29.81 28.50 72.06
C GLY A 265 28.74 28.50 73.15
N ILE A 266 28.63 29.61 73.88
CA ILE A 266 27.59 29.81 74.88
C ILE A 266 26.52 30.74 74.30
N CYS A 267 25.26 30.31 74.26
CA CYS A 267 24.20 31.20 73.81
C CYS A 267 23.96 32.32 74.86
N PRO A 268 23.38 33.47 74.47
CA PRO A 268 23.15 34.58 75.39
C PRO A 268 22.34 34.20 76.63
N GLU A 269 21.39 33.28 76.49
CA GLU A 269 20.56 32.76 77.60
C GLU A 269 21.43 32.03 78.64
N CYS A 270 22.21 31.03 78.21
CA CYS A 270 23.12 30.30 79.10
C CYS A 270 24.23 31.20 79.68
N ALA A 271 24.71 32.19 78.93
CA ALA A 271 25.71 33.14 79.43
C ALA A 271 25.15 34.03 80.55
N SER A 272 23.86 34.38 80.47
CA SER A 272 23.18 35.15 81.51
C SER A 272 22.99 34.35 82.79
N GLU A 273 22.64 33.06 82.70
CA GLU A 273 22.56 32.19 83.88
C GLU A 273 23.95 31.93 84.49
N PHE A 274 24.97 31.70 83.67
CA PHE A 274 26.34 31.47 84.15
C PHE A 274 26.90 32.69 84.88
N SER A 275 26.65 33.90 84.35
CA SER A 275 27.07 35.14 85.00
C SER A 275 26.30 35.45 86.28
N ALA A 276 25.03 35.04 86.39
CA ALA A 276 24.27 35.14 87.64
C ALA A 276 24.81 34.23 88.76
N GLY A 277 25.50 33.12 88.42
CA GLY A 277 26.06 32.17 89.38
C GLY A 277 27.47 32.48 89.88
N LEU A 278 28.24 33.33 89.19
CA LEU A 278 29.59 33.74 89.59
C LEU A 278 29.59 35.21 90.04
N GLY A 279 29.48 35.42 91.35
CA GLY A 279 29.60 36.75 91.95
C GLY A 279 31.00 37.34 91.73
N PHE A 280 31.16 38.17 90.70
CA PHE A 280 32.37 38.98 90.50
C PHE A 280 32.42 40.13 91.51
N GLN A 281 33.45 40.17 92.37
CA GLN A 281 33.85 41.37 93.10
C GLN A 281 34.86 42.16 92.24
N GLU A 282 34.51 43.37 91.86
CA GLU A 282 35.42 44.35 91.25
C GLU A 282 36.55 44.69 92.23
N ARG A 283 37.81 44.55 91.82
CA ARG A 283 38.96 45.13 92.54
C ARG A 283 39.20 46.54 92.00
N GLU A 284 38.94 47.54 92.84
CA GLU A 284 39.40 48.92 92.63
C GLU A 284 40.94 48.96 92.61
N SER A 285 41.55 49.49 91.54
CA SER A 285 42.95 49.92 91.56
C SER A 285 43.02 51.42 91.86
N SER A 286 43.66 51.77 92.97
CA SER A 286 43.96 53.14 93.37
C SER A 286 44.98 53.81 92.44
N LYS A 287 44.75 55.10 92.21
CA LYS A 287 45.66 56.16 91.75
C LYS A 287 47.15 55.92 92.02
N GLU A 288 47.96 56.05 90.96
CA GLU A 288 48.95 57.12 90.79
C GLU A 288 48.85 57.65 89.35
#